data_AF-A0A7Y5NJ50-F1
#
_entry.id   AF-A0A7Y5NJ50-F1
#
_cell.length_a   1.000
_cell.length_b   1.000
_cell.length_c   1.000
_cell.angle_alpha   90.00
_cell.angle_beta   90.00
_cell.angle_gamma   90.00
#
_symmetry.space_group_name_H-M   'P 1'
#
loop_
_entity.id
_entity.type
_entity.pdbx_description
1 polymer ?
#
loop_
_entity_poly.entity_id
_entity_poly.type
_entity_poly.pdbx_seq_one_letter_code
_entity_poly.pdbx_strand_id
1 'polypeptide(L)'
;EELALEGYEFSSRPFKELAKLGQVYDDIGPVNTAIGLSVASFAGGVILQDRKLLQTSRLLVETSVLTQLFTTAGKGILGRARPYTDLGPRDFNLFKFGHAEEFKSMPSGHVSSVFALMTVIAKQYDHWYVEIPAYTFAVSVAFQRMTTRNHWASDTMVGGALGYWVSSTLVRKQREAPVNCAVRPYFMGNRFGMAINF
;
A
#
# COMPACT_ATOMS: atom_id res chain seq x y z
N GLU A 1 4.88 -27.93 27.56
CA GLU A 1 4.70 -27.76 26.10
C GLU A 1 5.04 -26.33 25.73
N GLU A 2 6.33 -26.14 25.42
CA GLU A 2 6.86 -24.95 24.78
C GLU A 2 6.23 -24.79 23.39
N LEU A 3 5.33 -23.82 23.26
CA LEU A 3 4.99 -23.21 21.97
C LEU A 3 5.70 -21.86 21.89
N ALA A 4 7.02 -21.88 22.14
CA ALA A 4 7.92 -20.87 21.63
C ALA A 4 8.03 -21.16 20.13
N LEU A 5 7.34 -20.37 19.32
CA LEU A 5 7.62 -20.26 17.89
C LEU A 5 9.02 -19.63 17.77
N GLU A 6 10.03 -20.47 17.94
CA GLU A 6 11.41 -20.24 17.54
C GLU A 6 11.42 -19.70 16.11
N GLY A 7 12.37 -18.79 15.87
CA GLY A 7 12.58 -18.00 14.67
C GLY A 7 11.89 -18.49 13.40
N TYR A 8 11.10 -17.60 12.79
CA TYR A 8 10.72 -17.69 11.38
C TYR A 8 11.99 -17.62 10.50
N GLU A 9 12.80 -18.68 10.48
CA GLU A 9 13.82 -18.91 9.48
C GLU A 9 13.12 -19.26 8.17
N PHE A 10 12.68 -18.23 7.44
CA PHE A 10 12.40 -18.36 6.01
C PHE A 10 13.74 -18.57 5.27
N SER A 11 14.37 -19.72 5.51
CA SER A 11 15.74 -20.02 5.10
C SER A 11 15.84 -20.48 3.64
N SER A 12 14.72 -20.89 3.04
CA SER A 12 14.71 -21.35 1.65
C SER A 12 14.94 -20.19 0.67
N ARG A 13 15.84 -20.44 -0.30
CA ARG A 13 16.27 -19.47 -1.32
C ARG A 13 15.13 -18.67 -1.99
N PRO A 14 14.00 -19.25 -2.42
CA PRO A 14 12.96 -18.48 -3.11
C PRO A 14 12.36 -17.34 -2.26
N PHE A 15 12.27 -17.52 -0.94
CA PHE A 15 11.71 -16.49 -0.07
C PHE A 15 12.67 -15.33 0.16
N LYS A 16 13.98 -15.60 0.18
CA LYS A 16 15.01 -14.55 0.24
C LYS A 16 14.99 -13.69 -1.02
N GLU A 17 14.81 -14.29 -2.19
CA GLU A 17 14.71 -13.55 -3.46
C GLU A 17 13.44 -12.69 -3.53
N LEU A 18 12.29 -13.21 -3.08
CA LEU A 18 11.06 -12.41 -2.96
C LEU A 18 11.24 -11.25 -1.96
N ALA A 19 11.89 -11.50 -0.82
CA ALA A 19 12.14 -10.46 0.16
C ALA A 19 13.00 -9.31 -0.42
N LYS A 20 13.91 -9.57 -1.35
CA LYS A 20 14.69 -8.49 -2.03
C LYS A 20 13.80 -7.55 -2.84
N LEU A 21 12.77 -8.05 -3.52
CA LEU A 21 11.80 -7.18 -4.21
C LEU A 21 11.04 -6.31 -3.19
N GLY A 22 10.68 -6.90 -2.05
CA GLY A 22 10.10 -6.15 -0.95
C GLY A 22 11.05 -5.09 -0.37
N GLN A 23 12.36 -5.33 -0.40
CA GLN A 23 13.37 -4.38 0.09
C GLN A 23 13.42 -3.13 -0.77
N VAL A 24 13.27 -3.25 -2.10
CA VAL A 24 13.20 -2.09 -3.00
C VAL A 24 12.06 -1.14 -2.60
N TYR A 25 10.90 -1.68 -2.26
CA TYR A 25 9.78 -0.87 -1.77
C TYR A 25 10.09 -0.17 -0.45
N ASP A 26 10.80 -0.83 0.45
CA ASP A 26 11.23 -0.27 1.73
C ASP A 26 12.25 0.86 1.54
N ASP A 27 13.23 0.66 0.67
CA ASP A 27 14.30 1.62 0.38
C ASP A 27 13.74 2.91 -0.25
N ILE A 28 12.76 2.77 -1.16
CA ILE A 28 12.06 3.93 -1.75
C ILE A 28 11.14 4.56 -0.70
N GLY A 29 10.45 3.73 0.08
CA GLY A 29 9.49 4.14 1.09
C GLY A 29 8.03 4.14 0.58
N PRO A 30 7.05 3.80 1.44
CA PRO A 30 5.64 3.74 1.06
C PRO A 30 5.08 5.04 0.47
N VAL A 31 5.39 6.18 1.10
CA VAL A 31 4.89 7.50 0.69
C VAL A 31 5.46 7.91 -0.66
N ASN A 32 6.77 7.72 -0.85
CA ASN A 32 7.42 8.05 -2.12
C ASN A 32 6.93 7.15 -3.26
N THR A 33 6.67 5.87 -2.97
CA THR A 33 6.08 4.96 -3.96
C THR A 33 4.67 5.41 -4.35
N ALA A 34 3.83 5.78 -3.37
CA ALA A 34 2.49 6.31 -3.63
C ALA A 34 2.52 7.60 -4.46
N ILE A 35 3.40 8.55 -4.11
CA ILE A 35 3.59 9.80 -4.85
C ILE A 35 4.07 9.49 -6.27
N GLY A 36 5.11 8.67 -6.43
CA GLY A 36 5.67 8.32 -7.73
C GLY A 36 4.64 7.70 -8.67
N LEU A 37 3.87 6.71 -8.20
CA LEU A 37 2.80 6.10 -8.99
C LEU A 37 1.67 7.08 -9.32
N SER A 38 1.30 7.93 -8.36
CA SER A 38 0.24 8.93 -8.57
C SER A 38 0.65 9.98 -9.60
N VAL A 39 1.87 10.52 -9.49
CA VAL A 39 2.43 11.52 -10.41
C VAL A 39 2.64 10.92 -11.79
N ALA A 40 3.21 9.71 -11.88
CA ALA A 40 3.40 9.02 -13.16
C ALA A 40 2.06 8.76 -13.87
N SER A 41 1.05 8.30 -13.14
CA SER A 41 -0.29 8.09 -13.69
C SER A 41 -0.94 9.40 -14.11
N PHE A 42 -0.77 10.47 -13.34
CA PHE A 42 -1.31 11.80 -13.69
C PHE A 42 -0.65 12.36 -14.95
N ALA A 43 0.68 12.41 -14.98
CA ALA A 43 1.45 12.91 -16.10
C ALA A 43 1.16 12.11 -17.37
N GLY A 44 1.14 10.77 -17.26
CA GLY A 44 0.75 9.89 -18.37
C GLY A 44 -0.68 10.19 -18.85
N GLY A 45 -1.63 10.39 -17.95
CA GLY A 45 -3.01 10.75 -18.29
C GLY A 45 -3.13 12.09 -19.01
N VAL A 46 -2.34 13.10 -18.63
CA VAL A 46 -2.32 14.40 -19.31
C VAL A 46 -1.65 14.30 -20.68
N ILE A 47 -0.49 13.63 -20.79
CA ILE A 47 0.30 13.52 -22.02
C ILE A 47 -0.42 12.66 -23.06
N LEU A 48 -0.94 11.50 -22.65
CA LEU A 48 -1.61 10.54 -23.52
C LEU A 48 -3.11 10.85 -23.67
N GLN A 49 -3.62 11.87 -22.99
CA GLN A 49 -5.04 12.22 -22.93
C GLN A 49 -5.93 11.04 -22.48
N ASP A 50 -5.42 10.20 -21.60
CA ASP A 50 -6.09 9.00 -21.11
C ASP A 50 -6.79 9.26 -19.78
N ARG A 51 -8.13 9.27 -19.81
CA ARG A 51 -8.98 9.45 -18.63
C ARG A 51 -8.77 8.35 -17.59
N LYS A 52 -8.47 7.13 -18.01
CA LYS A 52 -8.25 5.99 -17.11
C LYS A 52 -7.00 6.22 -16.27
N LEU A 53 -5.92 6.73 -16.86
CA LEU A 53 -4.70 7.10 -16.13
C LEU A 53 -4.93 8.23 -15.12
N LEU A 54 -5.71 9.25 -15.48
CA LEU A 54 -6.10 10.31 -14.54
C LEU A 54 -6.94 9.77 -13.37
N GLN A 55 -7.89 8.87 -13.64
CA GLN A 55 -8.68 8.20 -12.61
C GLN A 55 -7.82 7.31 -11.70
N THR A 56 -6.88 6.56 -12.27
CA THR A 56 -5.90 5.76 -11.52
C THR A 56 -5.11 6.64 -10.57
N SER A 57 -4.58 7.78 -11.03
CA SER A 57 -3.86 8.73 -10.18
C SER A 57 -4.68 9.19 -8.99
N ARG A 58 -5.93 9.63 -9.22
CA ARG A 58 -6.84 10.04 -8.15
C ARG A 58 -7.08 8.92 -7.13
N LEU A 59 -7.34 7.71 -7.59
CA LEU A 59 -7.58 6.55 -6.72
C LEU A 59 -6.33 6.17 -5.91
N LEU A 60 -5.13 6.30 -6.48
CA LEU A 60 -3.87 6.07 -5.76
C LEU A 60 -3.71 7.06 -4.60
N VAL A 61 -4.06 8.34 -4.82
CA VAL A 61 -4.04 9.35 -3.75
C VAL A 61 -5.10 9.06 -2.69
N GLU A 62 -6.35 8.87 -3.09
CA GLU A 62 -7.47 8.61 -2.16
C GLU A 62 -7.23 7.36 -1.31
N THR A 63 -6.78 6.26 -1.95
CA THR A 63 -6.52 5.02 -1.23
C THR A 63 -5.34 5.15 -0.28
N SER A 64 -4.31 5.92 -0.64
CA SER A 64 -3.13 6.12 0.22
C SER A 64 -3.50 6.87 1.49
N VAL A 65 -4.28 7.95 1.37
CA VAL A 65 -4.73 8.75 2.51
C VAL A 65 -5.63 7.92 3.43
N LEU A 66 -6.64 7.23 2.89
CA LEU A 66 -7.56 6.43 3.70
C LEU A 66 -6.85 5.25 4.37
N THR A 67 -5.98 4.55 3.66
CA THR A 67 -5.23 3.41 4.22
C THR A 67 -4.28 3.88 5.32
N GLN A 68 -3.60 5.03 5.14
CA GLN A 68 -2.74 5.60 6.17
C GLN A 68 -3.53 5.97 7.42
N LEU A 69 -4.74 6.54 7.25
CA LEU A 69 -5.62 6.88 8.36
C LEU A 69 -6.03 5.63 9.15
N PHE A 70 -6.55 4.61 8.48
CA PHE A 70 -6.97 3.36 9.14
C PHE A 70 -5.82 2.63 9.81
N THR A 71 -4.64 2.57 9.17
CA THR A 71 -3.48 1.91 9.76
C THR A 71 -2.94 2.66 10.97
N THR A 72 -2.88 4.00 10.91
CA THR A 72 -2.44 4.84 12.05
C THR A 72 -3.41 4.70 13.22
N ALA A 73 -4.71 4.76 12.96
CA ALA A 73 -5.74 4.55 13.98
C ALA A 73 -5.66 3.15 14.59
N GLY A 74 -5.58 2.10 13.75
CA GLY A 74 -5.47 0.71 14.19
C GLY A 74 -4.22 0.46 15.06
N LYS A 75 -3.07 1.02 14.67
CA LYS A 75 -1.83 0.95 15.46
C LYS A 75 -2.00 1.58 16.83
N GLY A 76 -2.60 2.77 16.89
CA GLY A 76 -2.85 3.46 18.15
C GLY A 76 -3.83 2.69 19.05
N ILE A 77 -4.90 2.13 18.48
CA ILE A 77 -5.92 1.39 19.24
C ILE A 77 -5.37 0.07 19.79
N LEU A 78 -4.69 -0.73 18.96
CA LEU A 78 -4.24 -2.08 19.33
C LEU A 78 -2.94 -2.08 20.12
N GLY A 79 -2.00 -1.19 19.77
CA GLY A 79 -0.71 -1.04 20.43
C GLY A 79 0.08 -2.35 20.61
N ARG A 80 0.11 -3.19 19.56
CA ARG A 80 0.77 -4.49 19.58
C ARG A 80 2.30 -4.38 19.49
N ALA A 81 3.02 -5.11 20.35
CA ALA A 81 4.48 -5.18 20.30
C ALA A 81 5.01 -5.81 19.01
N ARG A 82 6.12 -5.28 18.49
CA ARG A 82 6.81 -5.79 17.31
C ARG A 82 7.67 -7.02 17.63
N PRO A 83 7.93 -7.92 16.65
CA PRO A 83 8.73 -9.12 16.88
C PRO A 83 10.15 -8.86 17.41
N TYR A 84 10.78 -7.73 17.09
CA TYR A 84 12.12 -7.40 17.57
C TYR A 84 12.18 -7.00 19.06
N THR A 85 11.02 -6.82 19.72
CA THR A 85 10.96 -6.45 21.15
C THR A 85 11.09 -7.64 22.09
N ASP A 86 10.97 -8.86 21.55
CA ASP A 86 10.97 -10.13 22.29
C ASP A 86 9.88 -10.24 23.40
N LEU A 87 8.88 -9.34 23.41
CA LEU A 87 7.71 -9.40 24.31
C LEU A 87 6.66 -10.46 23.90
N GLY A 88 6.79 -11.01 22.69
CA GLY A 88 5.92 -12.04 22.15
C GLY A 88 4.70 -11.51 21.37
N PRO A 89 4.01 -12.38 20.60
CA PRO A 89 2.98 -11.98 19.65
C PRO A 89 1.65 -11.57 20.28
N ARG A 90 1.44 -11.84 21.58
CA ARG A 90 0.19 -11.56 22.30
C ARG A 90 0.27 -10.31 23.17
N ASP A 91 1.37 -9.57 23.10
CA ASP A 91 1.52 -8.32 23.82
C ASP A 91 0.77 -7.20 23.08
N PHE A 92 -0.39 -6.83 23.63
CA PHE A 92 -1.23 -5.73 23.15
C PHE A 92 -1.39 -4.71 24.26
N ASN A 93 -0.90 -3.51 24.01
CA ASN A 93 -1.03 -2.39 24.91
C ASN A 93 -1.97 -1.35 24.29
N LEU A 94 -3.26 -1.43 24.61
CA LEU A 94 -4.28 -0.61 23.95
C LEU A 94 -4.02 0.90 24.10
N PHE A 95 -4.47 1.68 23.12
CA PHE A 95 -4.46 3.15 23.10
C PHE A 95 -3.05 3.80 23.18
N LYS A 96 -2.07 3.22 22.49
CA LYS A 96 -0.70 3.74 22.32
C LYS A 96 -0.58 4.67 21.11
N PHE A 97 -1.14 5.88 21.21
CA PHE A 97 -1.04 6.90 20.15
C PHE A 97 0.29 7.69 20.12
N GLY A 98 1.18 7.46 21.07
CA GLY A 98 2.49 8.14 21.16
C GLY A 98 3.53 7.65 20.16
N HIS A 99 4.79 8.08 20.31
CA HIS A 99 5.91 7.72 19.42
C HIS A 99 6.57 6.37 19.72
N ALA A 100 5.86 5.46 20.38
CA ALA A 100 6.36 4.14 20.75
C ALA A 100 6.25 3.17 19.57
N GLU A 101 7.19 3.25 18.62
CA GLU A 101 7.20 2.43 17.40
C GLU A 101 7.24 0.93 17.67
N GLU A 102 7.84 0.54 18.80
CA GLU A 102 7.91 -0.81 19.31
C GLU A 102 6.52 -1.42 19.59
N PHE A 103 5.50 -0.60 19.90
CA PHE A 103 4.12 -1.01 20.10
C PHE A 103 3.21 -0.72 18.91
N LYS A 104 3.77 -0.37 17.75
CA LYS A 104 2.99 -0.10 16.53
C LYS A 104 3.13 -1.22 15.51
N SER A 105 2.95 -2.48 15.93
CA SER A 105 3.03 -3.59 14.99
C SER A 105 1.75 -3.76 14.15
N MET A 106 0.58 -3.86 14.79
CA MET A 106 -0.69 -4.20 14.12
C MET A 106 -1.55 -2.96 13.81
N PRO A 107 -2.13 -2.83 12.60
CA PRO A 107 -1.80 -3.56 11.36
C PRO A 107 -0.47 -3.07 10.75
N SER A 108 0.11 -3.84 9.83
CA SER A 108 1.32 -3.42 9.12
C SER A 108 1.05 -2.31 8.11
N GLY A 109 1.60 -1.11 8.33
CA GLY A 109 1.42 0.04 7.44
C GLY A 109 2.06 -0.15 6.06
N HIS A 110 3.25 -0.77 5.99
CA HIS A 110 3.92 -1.07 4.71
C HIS A 110 3.08 -2.04 3.87
N VAL A 111 2.60 -3.12 4.49
CA VAL A 111 1.80 -4.12 3.78
C VAL A 111 0.45 -3.55 3.37
N SER A 112 -0.22 -2.79 4.25
CA SER A 112 -1.46 -2.10 3.87
C SER A 112 -1.27 -1.14 2.71
N SER A 113 -0.21 -0.32 2.73
CA SER A 113 0.06 0.65 1.67
C SER A 113 0.32 -0.03 0.32
N VAL A 114 1.22 -1.02 0.26
CA VAL A 114 1.52 -1.70 -1.01
C VAL A 114 0.31 -2.47 -1.54
N PHE A 115 -0.46 -3.16 -0.68
CA PHE A 115 -1.68 -3.83 -1.12
C PHE A 115 -2.71 -2.83 -1.63
N ALA A 116 -2.82 -1.65 -1.01
CA ALA A 116 -3.72 -0.62 -1.51
C ALA A 116 -3.31 -0.13 -2.91
N LEU A 117 -2.05 0.25 -3.10
CA LEU A 117 -1.53 0.73 -4.39
C LEU A 117 -1.67 -0.33 -5.49
N MET A 118 -1.24 -1.56 -5.20
CA MET A 118 -1.28 -2.65 -6.18
C MET A 118 -2.71 -3.11 -6.49
N THR A 119 -3.64 -3.04 -5.53
CA THR A 119 -5.06 -3.33 -5.77
C THR A 119 -5.69 -2.30 -6.69
N VAL A 120 -5.35 -1.00 -6.55
CA VAL A 120 -5.81 0.03 -7.48
C VAL A 120 -5.32 -0.28 -8.90
N ILE A 121 -4.03 -0.59 -9.07
CA ILE A 121 -3.45 -0.92 -10.37
C ILE A 121 -4.10 -2.18 -10.95
N ALA A 122 -4.14 -3.28 -10.21
CA ALA A 122 -4.71 -4.55 -10.66
C ALA A 122 -6.19 -4.40 -11.08
N LYS A 123 -6.99 -3.66 -10.31
CA LYS A 123 -8.40 -3.47 -10.64
C LYS A 123 -8.64 -2.43 -11.73
N GLN A 124 -7.76 -1.46 -11.92
CA GLN A 124 -7.86 -0.55 -13.06
C GLN A 124 -7.47 -1.28 -14.35
N TYR A 125 -6.42 -2.10 -14.32
CA TYR A 125 -5.90 -2.82 -15.47
C TYR A 125 -6.09 -4.33 -15.27
N ASP A 126 -7.34 -4.77 -15.45
CA ASP A 126 -7.82 -6.13 -15.22
C ASP A 126 -7.31 -7.12 -16.30
N HIS A 127 -6.00 -7.36 -16.24
CA HIS A 127 -5.29 -8.28 -17.09
C HIS A 127 -4.41 -9.15 -16.21
N TRP A 128 -4.39 -10.47 -16.45
CA TRP A 128 -3.62 -11.42 -15.65
C TRP A 128 -2.14 -11.05 -15.54
N TYR A 129 -1.57 -10.48 -16.61
CA TYR A 129 -0.17 -10.06 -16.67
C TYR A 129 0.12 -8.74 -15.93
N VAL A 130 -0.89 -8.04 -15.42
CA VAL A 130 -0.75 -6.90 -14.50
C VAL A 130 -1.11 -7.32 -13.07
N GLU A 131 -2.21 -8.04 -12.91
CA GLU A 131 -2.71 -8.48 -11.62
C GLU A 131 -1.73 -9.40 -10.89
N ILE A 132 -1.23 -10.44 -11.59
CA ILE A 132 -0.32 -11.42 -10.98
C ILE A 132 0.98 -10.74 -10.51
N PRO A 133 1.69 -9.94 -11.33
CA PRO A 133 2.88 -9.24 -10.84
C PRO A 133 2.59 -8.24 -9.71
N ALA A 134 1.48 -7.50 -9.78
CA ALA A 134 1.12 -6.52 -8.77
C ALA A 134 0.92 -7.15 -7.38
N TYR A 135 0.14 -8.25 -7.30
CA TYR A 135 -0.03 -8.95 -6.03
C TYR A 135 1.20 -9.75 -5.61
N THR A 136 1.98 -10.28 -6.56
CA THR A 136 3.26 -10.93 -6.25
C THR A 136 4.20 -9.94 -5.56
N PHE A 137 4.29 -8.70 -6.06
CA PHE A 137 5.07 -7.64 -5.43
C PHE A 137 4.53 -7.24 -4.05
N ALA A 138 3.21 -7.13 -3.89
CA ALA A 138 2.60 -6.84 -2.59
C ALA A 138 2.90 -7.93 -1.55
N VAL A 139 2.84 -9.20 -1.96
CA VAL A 139 3.19 -10.36 -1.13
C VAL A 139 4.69 -10.36 -0.81
N SER A 140 5.55 -9.98 -1.75
CA SER A 140 6.99 -9.92 -1.53
C SER A 140 7.38 -8.92 -0.43
N VAL A 141 6.69 -7.76 -0.37
CA VAL A 141 6.81 -6.80 0.75
C VAL A 141 6.33 -7.39 2.07
N ALA A 142 5.22 -8.15 2.07
CA ALA A 142 4.73 -8.80 3.28
C ALA A 142 5.75 -9.81 3.84
N PHE A 143 6.38 -10.60 2.99
CA PHE A 143 7.47 -11.49 3.39
C PHE A 143 8.66 -10.72 3.93
N GLN A 144 9.07 -9.67 3.23
CA GLN A 144 10.21 -8.85 3.65
C GLN A 144 9.99 -8.30 5.08
N ARG A 145 8.80 -7.78 5.40
CA ARG A 145 8.45 -7.27 6.75
C ARG A 145 8.52 -8.34 7.85
N MET A 146 8.21 -9.59 7.52
CA MET A 146 8.35 -10.72 8.44
C MET A 146 9.83 -11.09 8.62
N THR A 147 10.61 -11.15 7.54
CA THR A 147 12.03 -11.48 7.61
C THR A 147 12.87 -10.45 8.34
N THR A 148 12.49 -9.16 8.30
CA THR A 148 13.16 -8.11 9.08
C THR A 148 12.62 -7.97 10.51
N ARG A 149 11.83 -8.94 11.00
CA ARG A 149 11.23 -8.93 12.35
C ARG A 149 10.45 -7.66 12.70
N ASN A 150 9.92 -6.96 11.70
CA ASN A 150 9.16 -5.72 11.91
C ASN A 150 7.70 -5.99 12.22
N HIS A 151 7.16 -7.11 11.70
CA HIS A 151 5.76 -7.47 11.82
C HIS A 151 5.56 -8.98 11.97
N TRP A 152 4.58 -9.35 12.77
CA TRP A 152 4.07 -10.73 12.83
C TRP A 152 3.28 -11.04 11.55
N ALA A 153 3.17 -12.33 11.20
CA ALA A 153 2.37 -12.77 10.05
C ALA A 153 0.90 -12.28 10.11
N SER A 154 0.30 -12.23 11.31
CA SER A 154 -1.06 -11.70 11.44
C SER A 154 -1.14 -10.19 11.23
N ASP A 155 -0.08 -9.41 11.50
CA ASP A 155 -0.08 -7.98 11.19
C ASP A 155 -0.03 -7.73 9.69
N THR A 156 0.70 -8.58 8.95
CA THR A 156 0.81 -8.49 7.49
C THR A 156 -0.48 -8.97 6.82
N MET A 157 -1.10 -10.04 7.30
CA MET A 157 -2.42 -10.49 6.80
C MET A 157 -3.51 -9.44 7.01
N VAL A 158 -3.67 -8.92 8.22
CA VAL A 158 -4.65 -7.87 8.51
C VAL A 158 -4.31 -6.61 7.74
N GLY A 159 -3.02 -6.27 7.65
CA GLY A 159 -2.55 -5.13 6.86
C GLY A 159 -2.93 -5.25 5.37
N GLY A 160 -2.63 -6.38 4.73
CA GLY A 160 -2.95 -6.62 3.33
C GLY A 160 -4.45 -6.63 3.06
N ALA A 161 -5.23 -7.26 3.94
CA ALA A 161 -6.70 -7.27 3.86
C ALA A 161 -7.29 -5.86 3.95
N LEU A 162 -6.79 -5.02 4.86
CA LEU A 162 -7.20 -3.63 4.99
C LEU A 162 -6.92 -2.83 3.71
N GLY A 163 -5.69 -2.91 3.19
CA GLY A 163 -5.31 -2.22 1.95
C GLY A 163 -6.16 -2.64 0.76
N TYR A 164 -6.31 -3.95 0.56
CA TYR A 164 -7.18 -4.52 -0.48
C TYR A 164 -8.62 -4.03 -0.35
N TRP A 165 -9.19 -4.05 0.86
CA TRP A 165 -10.58 -3.65 1.11
C TRP A 165 -10.83 -2.17 0.81
N VAL A 166 -9.95 -1.28 1.28
CA VAL A 166 -10.05 0.17 1.03
C VAL A 166 -10.04 0.43 -0.48
N SER A 167 -9.04 -0.08 -1.19
CA SER A 167 -8.89 0.15 -2.63
C SER A 167 -10.02 -0.50 -3.44
N SER A 168 -10.40 -1.73 -3.11
CA SER A 168 -11.52 -2.41 -3.77
C SER A 168 -12.82 -1.61 -3.65
N THR A 169 -13.06 -1.02 -2.49
CA THR A 169 -14.24 -0.20 -2.23
C THR A 169 -14.21 1.09 -3.02
N LEU A 170 -13.07 1.81 -3.04
CA LEU A 170 -12.93 3.04 -3.81
C LEU A 170 -13.04 2.80 -5.32
N VAL A 171 -12.37 1.77 -5.85
CA VAL A 171 -12.44 1.42 -7.27
C VAL A 171 -13.88 1.06 -7.65
N ARG A 172 -14.59 0.28 -6.82
CA ARG A 172 -16.00 -0.04 -7.05
C ARG A 172 -16.85 1.23 -7.08
N LYS A 173 -16.72 2.11 -6.07
CA LYS A 173 -17.47 3.37 -5.99
C LYS A 173 -17.22 4.27 -7.20
N GLN A 174 -15.97 4.35 -7.68
CA GLN A 174 -15.64 5.12 -8.87
C GLN A 174 -16.27 4.54 -10.16
N ARG A 175 -16.43 3.21 -10.25
CA ARG A 175 -17.12 2.58 -11.39
C ARG A 175 -18.64 2.84 -11.35
N GLU A 176 -19.23 2.88 -10.16
CA GLU A 176 -20.66 3.15 -9.96
C GLU A 176 -21.04 4.63 -10.16
N ALA A 177 -20.19 5.54 -9.70
CA ALA A 177 -20.40 6.99 -9.80
C ALA A 177 -19.17 7.66 -10.43
N PRO A 178 -18.97 7.52 -11.76
CA PRO A 178 -17.80 8.05 -12.43
C PRO A 178 -17.82 9.58 -12.41
N VAL A 179 -16.80 10.18 -11.78
CA VAL A 179 -16.58 11.62 -11.89
C VAL A 179 -16.04 11.93 -13.29
N ASN A 180 -16.76 12.76 -14.05
CA ASN A 180 -16.38 13.20 -15.40
C ASN A 180 -15.35 14.34 -15.36
N CYS A 181 -14.22 14.11 -14.70
CA CYS A 181 -13.11 15.05 -14.76
C CYS A 181 -12.33 14.85 -16.08
N ALA A 182 -12.30 15.86 -16.94
CA ALA A 182 -11.49 15.88 -18.14
C ALA A 182 -10.43 16.97 -18.02
N VAL A 183 -9.15 16.57 -18.02
CA VAL A 183 -8.02 17.49 -18.06
C VAL A 183 -7.48 17.54 -19.48
N ARG A 184 -7.44 18.73 -20.08
CA ARG A 184 -6.90 18.95 -21.43
C ARG A 184 -5.76 19.97 -21.36
N PRO A 185 -4.54 19.63 -21.80
CA PRO A 185 -3.53 20.64 -22.01
C PRO A 185 -3.98 21.56 -23.14
N TYR A 186 -3.77 22.87 -22.98
CA TYR A 186 -3.95 23.81 -24.07
C TYR A 186 -2.73 24.71 -24.19
N PHE A 187 -2.39 25.00 -25.45
CA PHE A 187 -1.29 25.86 -25.83
C PHE A 187 -1.89 27.04 -26.56
N MET A 188 -1.80 28.25 -25.98
CA MET A 188 -2.31 29.47 -26.60
C MET A 188 -1.22 30.54 -26.61
N GLY A 189 -0.52 30.65 -27.75
CA GLY A 189 0.63 31.53 -27.89
C GLY A 189 1.75 31.17 -26.90
N ASN A 190 2.21 32.15 -26.11
CA ASN A 190 3.21 31.95 -25.04
C ASN A 190 2.63 31.40 -23.72
N ARG A 191 1.34 31.05 -23.67
CA ARG A 191 0.70 30.53 -22.45
C ARG A 191 0.48 29.02 -22.58
N PHE A 192 1.01 28.29 -21.60
CA PHE A 192 0.69 26.90 -21.35
C PHE A 192 -0.27 26.81 -20.16
N GLY A 193 -1.30 25.98 -20.26
CA GLY A 193 -2.27 25.78 -19.19
C GLY A 193 -2.96 24.43 -19.27
N MET A 194 -3.76 24.14 -18.24
CA MET A 194 -4.61 22.96 -18.19
C MET A 194 -6.06 23.41 -18.05
N ALA A 195 -6.92 22.97 -18.97
CA ALA A 195 -8.36 23.09 -18.82
C ALA A 195 -8.86 21.87 -18.04
N ILE A 196 -9.57 22.11 -16.94
CA ILE A 196 -10.21 21.06 -16.15
C ILE A 196 -11.72 21.25 -16.29
N ASN A 197 -12.39 20.27 -16.88
CA ASN A 197 -13.84 20.23 -16.96
C ASN A 197 -14.36 19.19 -15.96
N PHE A 198 -15.42 19.54 -15.24
CA PHE A 198 -16.08 18.70 -14.24
C PHE A 198 -17.50 18.35 -14.70
#